data_AF-A0A2V8TBT4-F1
#
_entry.id   AF-A0A2V8TBT4-F1
#
_cell.length_a   1.000
_cell.length_b   1.000
_cell.length_c   1.000
_cell.angle_alpha   90.00
_cell.angle_beta   90.00
_cell.angle_gamma   90.00
#
_symmetry.space_group_name_H-M   'P 1'
#
loop_
_entity.id
_entity.type
_entity.pdbx_description
1 polymer ?
#
loop_
_entity_poly.entity_id
_entity_poly.type
_entity_poly.pdbx_seq_one_letter_code
_entity_poly.pdbx_strand_id
1 'polypeptide(L)'
;MPDPDHVEPHDAQLEKLRSSISDLGHQVDSYKTKTAAALGGGVFLLLLSAGAGYDLVAHKSASWLMLGVTRETLAWIAYGLGSCAIILVLLALVRIKRRDTSLDARLDQMELEYAEMLEHKNIHSREAPR
;
A
#
# COMPACT_ATOMS: atom_id res chain seq x y z
N MET A 1 7.41 -52.13 -8.36
CA MET A 1 7.17 -51.17 -9.46
C MET A 1 5.91 -50.42 -9.05
N PRO A 2 6.00 -49.20 -8.50
CA PRO A 2 4.82 -48.46 -8.06
C PRO A 2 4.09 -47.86 -9.27
N ASP A 3 2.76 -47.92 -9.19
CA ASP A 3 1.76 -47.56 -10.20
C ASP A 3 1.77 -46.04 -10.49
N PRO A 4 1.83 -45.58 -11.76
CA PRO A 4 1.93 -44.15 -12.09
C PRO A 4 0.63 -43.34 -11.92
N ASP A 5 -0.49 -43.95 -11.54
CA ASP A 5 -1.82 -43.33 -11.60
C ASP A 5 -2.37 -42.81 -10.26
N HIS A 6 -1.53 -42.66 -9.23
CA HIS A 6 -1.88 -42.04 -7.95
C HIS A 6 -1.10 -40.74 -7.70
N VAL A 7 -1.33 -39.74 -8.57
CA VAL A 7 -1.06 -38.35 -8.18
C VAL A 7 -2.30 -37.88 -7.43
N GLU A 8 -2.22 -37.88 -6.09
CA GLU A 8 -3.35 -37.49 -5.26
C GLU A 8 -3.83 -36.08 -5.66
N PRO A 9 -5.15 -35.88 -5.90
CA PRO A 9 -5.71 -34.57 -6.25
C PRO A 9 -5.48 -33.52 -5.14
N HIS A 10 -5.10 -33.96 -3.94
CA HIS A 10 -4.68 -33.11 -2.83
C HIS A 10 -3.37 -32.38 -3.09
N ASP A 11 -2.38 -33.02 -3.71
CA ASP A 11 -1.07 -32.41 -3.99
C ASP A 11 -1.18 -31.31 -5.04
N ALA A 12 -1.97 -31.54 -6.09
CA ALA A 12 -2.26 -30.55 -7.13
C ALA A 12 -3.04 -29.33 -6.58
N GLN A 13 -3.92 -29.55 -5.59
CA GLN A 13 -4.63 -28.47 -4.90
C GLN A 13 -3.73 -27.69 -3.95
N LEU A 14 -2.85 -28.38 -3.22
CA LEU A 14 -1.81 -27.79 -2.36
C LEU A 14 -0.84 -26.92 -3.17
N GLU A 15 -0.42 -27.38 -4.35
CA GLU A 15 0.48 -26.63 -5.22
C GLU A 15 -0.20 -25.39 -5.82
N LYS A 16 -1.48 -25.50 -6.23
CA LYS A 16 -2.28 -24.33 -6.65
C LYS A 16 -2.50 -23.32 -5.52
N LEU A 17 -2.74 -23.80 -4.31
CA LEU A 17 -2.92 -22.94 -3.14
C LEU A 17 -1.61 -22.22 -2.78
N ARG A 18 -0.49 -22.95 -2.81
CA ARG A 18 0.85 -22.39 -2.59
C ARG A 18 1.24 -21.36 -3.66
N SER A 19 0.94 -21.64 -4.92
CA SER A 19 1.12 -20.70 -6.03
C SER A 19 0.28 -19.44 -5.83
N SER A 20 -0.99 -19.59 -5.46
CA SER A 20 -1.89 -18.47 -5.18
C SER A 20 -1.43 -17.64 -3.98
N ILE A 21 -0.89 -18.26 -2.93
CA ILE A 21 -0.29 -17.57 -1.77
C ILE A 21 0.96 -16.79 -2.19
N SER A 22 1.80 -17.36 -3.05
CA SER A 22 3.00 -16.70 -3.58
C SER A 22 2.65 -15.48 -4.44
N ASP A 23 1.70 -15.63 -5.36
CA ASP A 23 1.21 -14.53 -6.21
C ASP A 23 0.51 -13.45 -5.38
N LEU A 24 -0.27 -13.85 -4.38
CA LEU A 24 -0.91 -12.92 -3.46
C LEU A 24 0.14 -12.18 -2.61
N GLY A 25 1.19 -12.87 -2.18
CA GLY A 25 2.34 -12.29 -1.48
C GLY A 25 3.07 -11.24 -2.34
N HIS A 26 3.34 -11.55 -3.60
CA HIS A 26 3.95 -10.61 -4.54
C HIS A 26 3.05 -9.41 -4.85
N GLN A 27 1.74 -9.61 -4.96
CA GLN A 27 0.80 -8.51 -5.15
C GLN A 27 0.75 -7.60 -3.93
N VAL A 28 0.71 -8.17 -2.72
CA VAL A 28 0.72 -7.40 -1.47
C VAL A 28 2.02 -6.61 -1.32
N ASP A 29 3.17 -7.23 -1.61
CA ASP A 29 4.47 -6.57 -1.52
C ASP A 29 4.63 -5.47 -2.58
N SER A 30 4.21 -5.73 -3.81
CA SER A 30 4.16 -4.73 -4.88
C SER A 30 3.21 -3.57 -4.55
N TYR A 31 2.06 -3.85 -3.92
CA TYR A 31 1.09 -2.81 -3.55
C TYR A 31 1.62 -1.91 -2.42
N LYS A 32 2.28 -2.50 -1.42
CA LYS A 32 2.96 -1.76 -0.34
C LYS A 32 4.11 -0.93 -0.90
N THR A 33 4.95 -1.52 -1.76
CA THR A 33 6.08 -0.86 -2.41
C THR A 33 5.62 0.31 -3.28
N LYS A 34 4.56 0.14 -4.08
CA LYS A 34 3.98 1.22 -4.90
C LYS A 34 3.45 2.37 -4.05
N THR A 35 2.83 2.07 -2.91
CA THR A 35 2.29 3.10 -2.00
C THR A 35 3.42 3.86 -1.30
N ALA A 36 4.45 3.15 -0.84
CA ALA A 36 5.65 3.77 -0.25
C ALA A 36 6.41 4.62 -1.27
N ALA A 37 6.58 4.12 -2.50
CA ALA A 37 7.22 4.86 -3.58
C ALA A 37 6.43 6.11 -3.98
N ALA A 38 5.09 6.03 -4.02
CA ALA A 38 4.23 7.18 -4.30
C ALA A 38 4.30 8.24 -3.19
N LEU A 39 4.34 7.85 -1.92
CA LEU A 39 4.55 8.80 -0.81
C LEU A 39 5.95 9.41 -0.84
N GLY A 40 6.98 8.59 -0.93
CA GLY A 40 8.38 9.05 -0.94
C GLY A 40 8.66 9.97 -2.13
N GLY A 41 8.24 9.56 -3.33
CA GLY A 41 8.32 10.36 -4.54
C GLY A 41 7.49 11.64 -4.45
N GLY A 42 6.26 11.55 -3.94
CA GLY A 42 5.41 12.72 -3.72
C GLY A 42 6.04 13.76 -2.79
N VAL A 43 6.53 13.34 -1.62
CA VAL A 43 7.21 14.24 -0.66
C VAL A 43 8.47 14.83 -1.25
N PHE A 44 9.28 14.03 -1.95
CA PHE A 44 10.50 14.51 -2.62
C PHE A 44 10.19 15.61 -3.65
N LEU A 45 9.20 15.40 -4.51
CA LEU A 45 8.77 16.40 -5.49
C LEU A 45 8.20 17.66 -4.83
N LEU A 46 7.52 17.51 -3.70
CA LEU A 46 7.02 18.63 -2.89
C LEU A 46 8.17 19.48 -2.34
N LEU A 47 9.23 18.84 -1.83
CA LEU A 47 10.41 19.54 -1.33
C LEU A 47 11.16 20.26 -2.47
N LEU A 48 11.29 19.64 -3.64
CA LEU A 48 11.87 20.29 -4.81
C LEU A 48 11.05 21.50 -5.27
N SER A 49 9.73 21.36 -5.34
CA SER A 49 8.81 22.46 -5.66
C SER A 49 8.93 23.61 -4.64
N ALA A 50 8.97 23.28 -3.34
CA ALA A 50 9.13 24.27 -2.27
C ALA A 50 10.49 24.98 -2.34
N GLY A 51 11.57 24.26 -2.64
CA GLY A 51 12.91 24.84 -2.84
C GLY A 51 12.95 25.79 -4.04
N ALA A 52 12.39 25.37 -5.18
CA ALA A 52 12.28 26.22 -6.36
C ALA A 52 11.42 27.47 -6.09
N GLY A 53 10.31 27.32 -5.36
CA GLY A 53 9.47 28.43 -4.92
C GLY A 53 10.20 29.39 -3.97
N TYR A 54 10.97 28.87 -3.02
CA TYR A 54 11.79 29.67 -2.11
C TYR A 54 12.84 30.50 -2.87
N ASP A 55 13.53 29.90 -3.85
CA ASP A 55 14.53 30.61 -4.66
C ASP A 55 13.91 31.73 -5.52
N LEU A 56 12.66 31.54 -5.98
CA LEU A 56 11.91 32.58 -6.71
C LEU A 56 11.58 33.78 -5.80
N VAL A 57 11.11 33.51 -4.58
CA VAL A 57 10.69 34.51 -3.59
C VAL A 57 11.90 35.24 -2.98
N ALA A 58 12.96 34.52 -2.64
CA ALA A 58 14.17 35.07 -2.01
C ALA A 58 15.06 35.88 -2.97
N HIS A 59 14.62 36.07 -4.21
CA HIS A 59 15.39 36.67 -5.30
C HIS A 59 16.75 36.03 -5.62
N LYS A 60 16.99 34.80 -5.15
CA LYS A 60 18.20 34.01 -5.38
C LYS A 60 18.17 33.20 -6.68
N SER A 61 17.33 33.60 -7.63
CA SER A 61 17.22 32.96 -8.96
C SER A 61 18.49 33.05 -9.81
N ALA A 62 19.53 33.78 -9.37
CA ALA A 62 20.79 33.92 -10.09
C ALA A 62 21.47 32.58 -10.40
N SER A 63 21.38 31.61 -9.48
CA SER A 63 21.92 30.24 -9.66
C SER A 63 21.25 29.50 -10.82
N TRP A 64 19.95 29.73 -11.02
CA TRP A 64 19.14 29.11 -12.08
C TRP A 64 19.31 29.82 -13.42
N LEU A 65 19.53 31.14 -13.38
CA LEU A 65 19.81 31.96 -14.56
C LEU A 65 21.13 31.55 -15.23
N MET A 66 22.12 31.12 -14.43
CA MET A 66 23.40 30.59 -14.92
C MET A 66 23.24 29.28 -15.71
N LEU A 67 22.17 28.52 -15.43
CA LEU A 67 21.78 27.31 -16.17
C LEU A 67 20.84 27.62 -17.35
N GLY A 68 20.59 28.90 -17.65
CA GLY A 68 19.68 29.32 -18.73
C GLY A 68 18.19 29.21 -18.38
N VAL A 69 17.85 28.94 -17.10
CA VAL A 69 16.46 28.83 -16.64
C VAL A 69 15.97 30.21 -16.20
N THR A 70 14.94 30.73 -16.88
CA THR A 70 14.31 32.00 -16.52
C THR A 70 13.41 31.83 -15.29
N ARG A 71 13.08 32.95 -14.62
CA ARG A 71 12.13 32.93 -13.49
C ARG A 71 10.78 32.33 -13.86
N GLU A 72 10.32 32.61 -15.07
CA GLU A 72 9.03 32.13 -15.56
C GLU A 72 9.05 30.62 -15.76
N THR A 73 10.10 30.07 -16.40
CA THR A 73 10.22 28.61 -16.55
C THR A 73 10.42 27.90 -15.22
N LEU A 74 11.17 28.50 -14.28
CA LEU A 74 11.31 27.97 -12.92
C LEU A 74 9.95 27.94 -12.18
N ALA A 75 9.11 28.96 -12.35
CA ALA A 75 7.77 28.99 -11.77
C ALA A 75 6.87 27.89 -12.35
N TRP A 76 6.89 27.70 -13.67
CA TRP A 76 6.16 26.59 -14.32
C TRP A 76 6.61 25.22 -13.81
N ILE A 77 7.92 25.01 -13.65
CA ILE A 77 8.48 23.77 -13.08
C ILE A 77 8.03 23.59 -11.63
N ALA A 78 8.08 24.65 -10.81
CA ALA A 78 7.66 24.58 -9.42
C ALA A 78 6.17 24.22 -9.29
N TYR A 79 5.28 24.84 -10.07
CA TYR A 79 3.86 24.51 -10.09
C TYR A 79 3.59 23.09 -10.62
N GLY A 80 4.30 22.67 -11.68
CA GLY A 80 4.18 21.32 -12.23
C GLY A 80 4.61 20.24 -11.23
N LEU A 81 5.76 20.41 -10.60
CA LEU A 81 6.26 19.51 -9.56
C LEU A 81 5.35 19.49 -8.34
N GLY A 82 4.91 20.66 -7.88
CA GLY A 82 4.06 20.78 -6.69
C GLY A 82 2.69 20.15 -6.89
N SER A 83 2.04 20.39 -8.03
CA SER A 83 0.75 19.76 -8.36
C SER A 83 0.87 18.25 -8.49
N CYS A 84 1.89 17.75 -9.19
CA CYS A 84 2.15 16.31 -9.33
C CYS A 84 2.42 15.64 -7.97
N ALA A 85 3.22 16.29 -7.12
CA ALA A 85 3.51 15.83 -5.76
C ALA A 85 2.24 15.67 -4.92
N ILE A 86 1.38 16.68 -4.92
CA ILE A 86 0.11 16.67 -4.19
C ILE A 86 -0.77 15.51 -4.65
N ILE A 87 -0.88 15.29 -5.97
CA ILE A 87 -1.68 14.19 -6.54
C ILE A 87 -1.14 12.84 -6.07
N LEU A 88 0.18 12.62 -6.13
CA LEU A 88 0.80 11.37 -5.69
C LEU A 88 0.56 11.09 -4.21
N VAL A 89 0.73 12.11 -3.36
CA VAL A 89 0.47 12.00 -1.92
C VAL A 89 -1.01 11.70 -1.65
N LEU A 90 -1.94 12.41 -2.28
CA LEU A 90 -3.38 12.16 -2.12
C LEU A 90 -3.76 10.74 -2.55
N LEU A 91 -3.27 10.28 -3.71
CA LEU A 91 -3.54 8.92 -4.17
C LEU A 91 -3.00 7.87 -3.21
N ALA A 92 -1.81 8.09 -2.64
CA ALA A 92 -1.24 7.17 -1.66
C ALA A 92 -2.05 7.17 -0.35
N LEU A 93 -2.48 8.34 0.14
CA LEU A 93 -3.34 8.44 1.32
C LEU A 93 -4.69 7.75 1.12
N VAL A 94 -5.33 7.92 -0.04
CA VAL A 94 -6.58 7.23 -0.38
C VAL A 94 -6.38 5.71 -0.39
N ARG A 95 -5.26 5.22 -0.93
CA ARG A 95 -4.93 3.78 -0.92
C ARG A 95 -4.73 3.25 0.49
N ILE A 96 -4.03 3.99 1.35
CA ILE A 96 -3.81 3.63 2.75
C ILE A 96 -5.15 3.57 3.47
N LYS A 97 -5.98 4.61 3.34
CA LYS A 97 -7.29 4.66 3.99
C LYS A 97 -8.20 3.51 3.57
N ARG A 98 -8.26 3.19 2.27
CA ARG A 98 -9.03 2.04 1.77
C ARG A 98 -8.54 0.71 2.36
N ARG A 99 -7.22 0.55 2.49
CA ARG A 99 -6.62 -0.64 3.11
C ARG A 99 -6.99 -0.73 4.58
N ASP A 100 -6.88 0.37 5.32
CA ASP A 100 -7.13 0.37 6.76
C ASP A 100 -8.61 0.05 7.03
N THR A 101 -9.56 0.62 6.28
CA THR A 101 -10.99 0.26 6.36
C THR A 101 -11.23 -1.23 6.07
N SER A 102 -10.49 -1.83 5.13
CA SER A 102 -10.62 -3.27 4.84
C SER A 102 -10.03 -4.15 5.95
N LEU A 103 -9.06 -3.66 6.71
CA LEU A 103 -8.48 -4.37 7.85
C LEU A 103 -9.41 -4.30 9.06
N ASP A 104 -10.02 -3.14 9.31
CA ASP A 104 -11.01 -2.95 10.37
C ASP A 104 -12.19 -3.91 10.19
N ALA A 105 -12.75 -3.98 8.97
CA ALA A 105 -13.84 -4.90 8.67
C ALA A 105 -13.47 -6.39 8.87
N ARG A 106 -12.21 -6.76 8.65
CA ARG A 106 -11.72 -8.13 8.90
C ARG A 106 -11.51 -8.38 10.39
N LEU A 107 -11.12 -7.36 11.15
CA LEU A 107 -10.99 -7.45 12.60
C LEU A 107 -12.34 -7.73 13.23
N ASP A 108 -13.37 -6.98 12.84
CA ASP A 108 -14.75 -7.17 13.32
C ASP A 108 -15.26 -8.60 13.06
N GLN A 109 -14.98 -9.14 11.87
CA GLN A 109 -15.34 -10.53 11.53
C GLN A 109 -14.64 -11.55 12.45
N MET A 110 -13.33 -11.38 12.69
CA MET A 110 -12.57 -12.27 13.56
C MET A 110 -13.03 -12.18 15.03
N GLU A 111 -13.41 -10.99 15.50
CA GLU A 111 -13.97 -10.83 16.85
C GLU A 111 -15.33 -11.53 16.99
N LEU A 112 -16.16 -11.49 15.95
CA LEU A 112 -17.46 -12.14 15.92
C LEU A 112 -17.33 -13.67 15.89
N GLU A 113 -16.44 -14.21 15.05
CA GLU A 113 -16.12 -15.65 15.04
C GLU A 113 -15.56 -16.13 16.38
N TYR A 114 -14.70 -15.32 17.04
CA TYR A 114 -14.17 -15.67 18.36
C TYR A 114 -15.27 -15.71 19.43
N ALA A 115 -16.21 -14.76 19.40
CA ALA A 115 -17.35 -14.75 20.31
C ALA A 115 -18.23 -16.00 20.13
N GLU A 116 -18.49 -16.40 18.89
CA GLU A 116 -19.26 -17.60 18.56
C GLU A 116 -18.58 -18.88 19.06
N MET A 117 -17.26 -19.01 18.88
CA MET A 117 -16.50 -20.15 19.43
C MET A 117 -16.52 -20.19 20.96
N LEU A 118 -16.47 -19.02 21.61
CA LEU A 118 -16.54 -18.93 23.06
C LEU A 118 -17.92 -19.36 23.58
N GLU A 119 -18.98 -18.97 22.87
CA GLU A 119 -20.35 -19.36 23.16
C GLU A 119 -20.55 -20.87 22.98
N HIS A 120 -20.09 -21.45 21.86
CA HIS A 120 -20.10 -22.88 21.62
C HIS A 120 -19.36 -23.68 22.71
N LYS A 121 -18.18 -23.21 23.13
CA LYS A 121 -17.43 -23.82 24.23
C LYS A 121 -18.19 -23.76 25.56
N ASN A 122 -18.86 -22.65 25.84
CA ASN A 122 -19.61 -22.46 27.08
C ASN A 122 -20.87 -23.35 27.12
N ILE A 123 -21.55 -23.52 25.98
CA ILE A 123 -22.68 -24.45 25.82
C ILE A 123 -22.20 -25.90 26.02
N HIS A 124 -21.12 -26.29 25.34
CA HIS A 124 -20.59 -27.66 25.43
C HIS A 124 -20.06 -28.00 26.84
N SER A 125 -19.49 -27.03 27.56
CA SER A 125 -19.06 -27.20 28.95
C SER A 125 -20.22 -27.26 29.95
N ARG A 126 -21.41 -26.79 29.61
CA ARG A 126 -22.63 -26.93 30.43
C ARG A 126 -23.34 -28.26 30.21
N GLU A 127 -23.16 -28.88 29.04
CA GLU A 127 -23.80 -30.14 28.68
C GLU A 127 -23.01 -31.39 29.07
N ALA A 128 -21.73 -31.27 29.48
CA ALA A 128 -20.96 -32.39 30.01
C ALA A 128 -21.54 -32.86 31.37
N PRO A 129 -22.23 -34.01 31.44
CA PRO A 129 -22.72 -34.53 32.70
C PRO A 129 -21.54 -35.06 33.51
N ARG A 130 -21.50 -34.71 34.79
CA ARG A 130 -20.64 -35.37 35.79
C ARG A 130 -21.03 -36.83 35.98
#